data_AF-A0A210PPR9-F1
#
_entry.id   AF-A0A210PPR9-F1
#
_cell.length_a   1.000
_cell.length_b   1.000
_cell.length_c   1.000
_cell.angle_alpha   90.00
_cell.angle_beta   90.00
_cell.angle_gamma   90.00
#
_symmetry.space_group_name_H-M   'P 1'
#
loop_
_entity.id
_entity.type
_entity.pdbx_description
1 polymer ?
#
loop_
_entity_poly.entity_id
_entity_poly.type
_entity_poly.pdbx_seq_one_letter_code
_entity_poly.pdbx_strand_id
1 'polypeptide(L)'
;MDTLMKNVYAFADIVRQAGGDAITRWNDKSVNNAFNWASYCQRVYHETVGRPYRAELDRHIKALSLYMPSPCCVDLSLNALQHADILITQTLVDNPLLPARLLECIVDTCVKSEASLDSLVKVCGESCENSIVVHTLEEILDHLGVSSEDCRLESQAEILLTILTSQYQYSNNKERYQLFVSGVLKHLTSHSDGWRILRQLMCTGQEGKCLKETKSEESLLTRKERHLTHSNVDSRTERPSLEDVQEMVNWWVTENQV
;
A
#
# COMPACT_ATOMS: atom_id res chain seq x y z
N MET A 1 -27.26 24.04 -11.11
CA MET A 1 -26.76 23.24 -9.97
C MET A 1 -27.23 21.79 -10.06
N ASP A 2 -28.48 21.57 -10.47
CA ASP A 2 -29.10 20.24 -10.62
C ASP A 2 -28.30 19.24 -11.46
N THR A 3 -27.75 19.65 -12.61
CA THR A 3 -26.95 18.75 -13.46
C THR A 3 -25.68 18.28 -12.74
N LEU A 4 -25.01 19.17 -12.00
CA LEU A 4 -23.82 18.81 -11.22
C LEU A 4 -24.19 17.85 -10.10
N MET A 5 -25.28 18.10 -9.38
CA MET A 5 -25.76 17.19 -8.33
C MET A 5 -26.13 15.81 -8.89
N LYS A 6 -26.82 15.75 -10.03
CA LYS A 6 -27.13 14.48 -10.73
C LYS A 6 -25.88 13.72 -11.13
N ASN A 7 -24.87 14.44 -11.60
CA ASN A 7 -23.59 13.87 -12.00
C ASN A 7 -22.79 13.32 -10.81
N VAL A 8 -22.74 14.07 -9.69
CA VAL A 8 -22.11 13.60 -8.45
C VAL A 8 -22.86 12.39 -7.88
N TYR A 9 -24.20 12.41 -7.93
CA TYR A 9 -25.02 11.26 -7.53
C TYR A 9 -24.76 10.04 -8.41
N ALA A 10 -24.60 10.22 -9.73
CA ALA A 10 -24.26 9.13 -10.64
C ALA A 10 -22.92 8.48 -10.29
N PHE A 11 -21.91 9.28 -9.95
CA PHE A 11 -20.64 8.75 -9.44
C PHE A 11 -20.82 7.98 -8.12
N ALA A 12 -21.57 8.53 -7.17
CA ALA A 12 -21.85 7.86 -5.90
C ALA A 12 -22.56 6.51 -6.10
N ASP A 13 -23.50 6.44 -7.05
CA ASP A 13 -24.18 5.20 -7.40
C ASP A 13 -23.23 4.19 -8.07
N ILE A 14 -22.26 4.65 -8.86
CA ILE A 14 -21.20 3.79 -9.41
C ILE A 14 -20.34 3.22 -8.28
N VAL A 15 -19.90 4.03 -7.31
CA VAL A 15 -19.13 3.56 -6.14
C VAL A 15 -19.97 2.55 -5.33
N ARG A 16 -21.26 2.82 -5.12
CA ARG A 16 -22.18 1.87 -4.47
C ARG A 16 -22.23 0.53 -5.19
N GLN A 17 -22.38 0.55 -6.52
CA GLN A 17 -22.43 -0.64 -7.34
C GLN A 17 -21.08 -1.38 -7.32
N ALA A 18 -19.97 -0.64 -7.31
CA ALA A 18 -18.62 -1.18 -7.23
C ALA A 18 -18.36 -1.94 -5.94
N GLY A 19 -18.96 -1.51 -4.81
CA GLY A 19 -18.86 -2.19 -3.51
C GLY A 19 -19.93 -3.26 -3.26
N GLY A 20 -20.83 -3.51 -4.23
CA GLY A 20 -21.95 -4.43 -4.10
C GLY A 20 -21.83 -5.67 -4.99
N ASP A 21 -22.91 -6.45 -5.07
CA ASP A 21 -23.04 -7.63 -5.94
C ASP A 21 -23.14 -7.29 -7.43
N ALA A 22 -23.53 -6.05 -7.75
CA ALA A 22 -23.61 -5.53 -9.11
C ALA A 22 -22.28 -5.61 -9.88
N ILE A 23 -21.14 -5.60 -9.17
CA ILE A 23 -19.80 -5.70 -9.76
C ILE A 23 -19.62 -6.96 -10.62
N THR A 24 -20.32 -8.04 -10.30
CA THR A 24 -20.25 -9.32 -11.04
C THR A 24 -20.72 -9.20 -12.50
N ARG A 25 -21.52 -8.17 -12.80
CA ARG A 25 -22.05 -7.88 -14.15
C ARG A 25 -21.23 -6.83 -14.89
N TRP A 26 -20.21 -6.26 -14.26
CA TRP A 26 -19.37 -5.25 -14.89
C TRP A 26 -18.48 -5.86 -15.98
N ASN A 27 -18.13 -5.00 -16.93
CA ASN A 27 -17.16 -5.25 -17.98
C ASN A 27 -16.15 -4.10 -18.02
N ASP A 28 -15.17 -4.19 -18.91
CA ASP A 28 -14.10 -3.21 -19.04
C ASP A 28 -14.63 -1.79 -19.30
N LYS A 29 -15.76 -1.66 -20.02
CA LYS A 29 -16.41 -0.36 -20.24
C LYS A 29 -16.97 0.21 -18.95
N SER A 30 -17.54 -0.63 -18.07
CA SER A 30 -18.01 -0.20 -16.75
C SER A 30 -16.86 0.34 -15.91
N VAL A 31 -15.72 -0.35 -15.89
CA VAL A 31 -14.50 0.09 -15.18
C VAL A 31 -14.01 1.43 -15.72
N ASN A 32 -13.80 1.53 -17.03
CA ASN A 32 -13.38 2.78 -17.68
C ASN A 32 -14.37 3.93 -17.41
N ASN A 33 -15.68 3.65 -17.46
CA ASN A 33 -16.70 4.62 -17.14
C ASN A 33 -16.61 5.09 -15.68
N ALA A 34 -16.36 4.18 -14.73
CA ALA A 34 -16.19 4.54 -13.33
C ALA A 34 -15.01 5.50 -13.12
N PHE A 35 -13.86 5.24 -13.75
CA PHE A 35 -12.71 6.14 -13.71
C PHE A 35 -12.97 7.49 -14.41
N ASN A 36 -13.70 7.50 -15.53
CA ASN A 36 -14.11 8.76 -16.18
C ASN A 36 -14.99 9.63 -15.27
N TRP A 37 -15.88 9.00 -14.49
CA TRP A 37 -16.69 9.70 -13.48
C TRP A 37 -15.84 10.20 -12.31
N ALA A 38 -14.85 9.42 -11.85
CA ALA A 38 -13.89 9.88 -10.85
C ALA A 38 -13.12 11.13 -11.33
N SER A 39 -12.59 11.11 -12.56
CA SER A 39 -11.92 12.28 -13.15
C SER A 39 -12.86 13.48 -13.30
N TYR A 40 -14.14 13.26 -13.60
CA TYR A 40 -15.13 14.35 -13.60
C TYR A 40 -15.29 14.97 -12.21
N CYS A 41 -15.41 14.15 -11.16
CA CYS A 41 -15.52 14.61 -9.78
C CYS A 41 -14.29 15.41 -9.33
N GLN A 42 -13.09 14.98 -9.70
CA GLN A 42 -11.86 15.74 -9.44
C GLN A 42 -11.87 17.09 -10.15
N ARG A 43 -12.31 17.16 -11.42
CA ARG A 43 -12.46 18.46 -12.12
C ARG A 43 -13.43 19.38 -11.41
N VAL A 44 -14.59 18.86 -10.98
CA VAL A 44 -15.56 19.63 -10.18
C VAL A 44 -14.90 20.18 -8.91
N TYR A 45 -14.13 19.36 -8.20
CA TYR A 45 -13.36 19.85 -7.04
C TYR A 45 -12.45 21.02 -7.42
N HIS A 46 -11.57 20.84 -8.42
CA HIS A 46 -10.62 21.87 -8.84
C HIS A 46 -11.27 23.18 -9.30
N GLU A 47 -12.38 23.11 -10.03
CA GLU A 47 -13.12 24.30 -10.48
C GLU A 47 -13.75 25.09 -9.33
N THR A 48 -13.97 24.44 -8.19
CA THR A 48 -14.60 25.03 -6.98
C THR A 48 -13.59 25.56 -5.97
N VAL A 49 -12.30 25.21 -6.11
CA VAL A 49 -11.24 25.73 -5.23
C VAL A 49 -11.17 27.25 -5.34
N GLY A 50 -11.19 27.94 -4.20
CA GLY A 50 -11.14 29.40 -4.13
C GLY A 50 -12.42 30.12 -4.58
N ARG A 51 -13.51 29.41 -4.86
CA ARG A 51 -14.79 30.02 -5.25
C ARG A 51 -15.66 30.34 -4.03
N PRO A 52 -16.41 31.46 -4.04
CA PRO A 52 -17.23 31.87 -2.89
C PRO A 52 -18.38 30.90 -2.58
N TYR A 53 -18.85 30.14 -3.57
CA TYR A 53 -19.93 29.16 -3.43
C TYR A 53 -19.46 27.77 -2.96
N ARG A 54 -18.16 27.57 -2.69
CA ARG A 54 -17.59 26.25 -2.35
C ARG A 54 -18.26 25.62 -1.13
N ALA A 55 -18.44 26.38 -0.04
CA ALA A 55 -19.03 25.88 1.19
C ALA A 55 -20.51 25.48 1.02
N GLU A 56 -21.23 26.23 0.20
CA GLU A 56 -22.62 25.91 -0.15
C GLU A 56 -22.72 24.66 -1.01
N LEU A 57 -21.83 24.53 -1.99
CA LEU A 57 -21.75 23.33 -2.82
C LEU A 57 -21.40 22.08 -2.00
N ASP A 58 -20.42 22.16 -1.10
CA ASP A 58 -20.05 21.04 -0.21
C ASP A 58 -21.23 20.60 0.65
N ARG A 59 -22.01 21.56 1.17
CA ARG A 59 -23.23 21.27 1.93
C ARG A 59 -24.27 20.52 1.10
N HIS A 60 -24.47 20.92 -0.16
CA HIS A 60 -25.39 20.23 -1.06
C HIS A 60 -24.88 18.82 -1.40
N ILE A 61 -23.58 18.63 -1.61
CA ILE A 61 -22.99 17.31 -1.88
C ILE A 61 -23.16 16.38 -0.66
N LYS A 62 -22.87 16.87 0.55
CA LYS A 62 -23.09 16.11 1.79
C LYS A 62 -24.56 15.72 1.99
N ALA A 63 -25.48 16.62 1.63
CA ALA A 63 -26.89 16.31 1.68
C ALA A 63 -27.29 15.20 0.69
N LEU A 64 -26.58 15.00 -0.43
CA LEU A 64 -26.82 13.90 -1.35
C LEU A 64 -26.59 12.53 -0.71
N SER A 65 -25.62 12.41 0.21
CA SER A 65 -25.34 11.17 0.94
C SER A 65 -26.57 10.65 1.70
N LEU A 66 -27.45 11.54 2.16
CA LEU A 66 -28.69 11.17 2.88
C LEU A 66 -29.72 10.47 1.99
N TYR A 67 -29.64 10.67 0.68
CA TYR A 67 -30.55 10.07 -0.29
C TYR A 67 -29.99 8.78 -0.91
N MET A 68 -28.76 8.40 -0.54
CA MET A 68 -28.15 7.17 -1.01
C MET A 68 -28.71 5.96 -0.22
N PRO A 69 -29.07 4.85 -0.89
CA PRO A 69 -29.52 3.65 -0.19
C PRO A 69 -28.41 3.07 0.71
N SER A 70 -28.75 2.76 1.96
CA SER A 70 -27.92 1.95 2.87
C SER A 70 -27.63 0.57 2.23
N PRO A 71 -26.40 0.03 2.27
CA PRO A 71 -25.28 0.34 3.18
C PRO A 71 -24.15 1.13 2.50
N CYS A 72 -24.48 2.06 1.60
CA CYS A 72 -23.46 2.82 0.91
C CYS A 72 -22.72 3.78 1.88
N CYS A 73 -21.63 3.34 2.49
CA CYS A 73 -20.82 4.08 3.46
C CYS A 73 -20.01 5.25 2.84
N VAL A 74 -20.40 5.73 1.67
CA VAL A 74 -19.67 6.79 0.96
C VAL A 74 -20.12 8.14 1.51
N ASP A 75 -19.30 8.74 2.36
CA ASP A 75 -19.51 10.11 2.84
C ASP A 75 -19.12 11.11 1.73
N LEU A 76 -20.10 11.48 0.89
CA LEU A 76 -19.87 12.44 -0.19
C LEU A 76 -19.56 13.81 0.38
N SER A 77 -18.43 14.36 -0.04
CA SER A 77 -18.02 15.74 0.23
C SER A 77 -17.13 16.21 -0.92
N LEU A 78 -16.86 17.53 -1.02
CA LEU A 78 -15.86 18.04 -1.96
C LEU A 78 -14.50 17.39 -1.74
N ASN A 79 -14.14 17.07 -0.49
CA ASN A 79 -12.91 16.35 -0.19
C ASN A 79 -12.93 14.91 -0.74
N ALA A 80 -14.07 14.22 -0.67
CA ALA A 80 -14.23 12.91 -1.31
C ALA A 80 -14.12 13.02 -2.84
N LEU A 81 -14.67 14.08 -3.45
CA LEU A 81 -14.55 14.30 -4.90
C LEU A 81 -13.11 14.57 -5.36
N GLN A 82 -12.30 15.21 -4.53
CA GLN A 82 -10.86 15.40 -4.79
C GLN A 82 -10.13 14.04 -4.92
N HIS A 83 -10.55 13.06 -4.12
CA HIS A 83 -9.93 11.73 -4.03
C HIS A 83 -10.83 10.65 -4.64
N ALA A 84 -11.60 11.02 -5.67
CA ALA A 84 -12.60 10.14 -6.27
C ALA A 84 -11.99 8.90 -6.93
N ASP A 85 -10.76 9.01 -7.44
CA ASP A 85 -9.95 7.93 -7.99
C ASP A 85 -9.52 6.93 -6.91
N ILE A 86 -9.01 7.41 -5.78
CA ILE A 86 -8.69 6.56 -4.62
C ILE A 86 -9.95 5.85 -4.14
N LEU A 87 -11.04 6.60 -3.98
CA LEU A 87 -12.31 6.06 -3.50
C LEU A 87 -12.84 4.92 -4.38
N ILE A 88 -12.89 5.12 -5.71
CA ILE A 88 -13.37 4.06 -6.61
C ILE A 88 -12.40 2.88 -6.68
N THR A 89 -11.09 3.15 -6.66
CA THR A 89 -10.06 2.10 -6.70
C THR A 89 -10.12 1.24 -5.46
N GLN A 90 -10.15 1.84 -4.27
CA GLN A 90 -10.32 1.15 -2.99
C GLN A 90 -11.59 0.31 -2.99
N THR A 91 -12.71 0.90 -3.39
CA THR A 91 -14.01 0.21 -3.38
C THR A 91 -14.04 -1.01 -4.32
N LEU A 92 -13.39 -0.91 -5.49
CA LEU A 92 -13.28 -2.02 -6.42
C LEU A 92 -12.38 -3.13 -5.88
N VAL A 93 -11.20 -2.74 -5.41
CA VAL A 93 -10.15 -3.64 -4.92
C VAL A 93 -10.59 -4.38 -3.65
N ASP A 94 -11.34 -3.72 -2.77
CA ASP A 94 -11.86 -4.32 -1.53
C ASP A 94 -13.08 -5.22 -1.76
N ASN A 95 -13.69 -5.21 -2.95
CA ASN A 95 -14.87 -6.02 -3.22
C ASN A 95 -14.48 -7.49 -3.47
N PRO A 96 -14.88 -8.45 -2.60
CA PRO A 96 -14.52 -9.86 -2.76
C PRO A 96 -15.18 -10.53 -3.96
N LEU A 97 -16.18 -9.89 -4.57
CA LEU A 97 -16.88 -10.37 -5.76
C LEU A 97 -16.29 -9.82 -7.06
N LEU A 98 -15.20 -9.03 -6.99
CA LEU A 98 -14.53 -8.48 -8.16
C LEU A 98 -13.98 -9.63 -9.04
N PRO A 99 -14.43 -9.76 -10.31
CA PRO A 99 -13.86 -10.75 -11.22
C PRO A 99 -12.38 -10.43 -11.54
N ALA A 100 -11.51 -11.44 -11.53
CA ALA A 100 -10.07 -11.29 -11.79
C ALA A 100 -9.76 -10.52 -13.09
N ARG A 101 -10.48 -10.81 -14.18
CA ARG A 101 -10.35 -10.08 -15.46
C ARG A 101 -10.55 -8.55 -15.33
N LEU A 102 -11.40 -8.11 -14.38
CA LEU A 102 -11.64 -6.68 -14.17
C LEU A 102 -10.53 -6.07 -13.34
N LEU A 103 -9.85 -6.84 -12.49
CA LEU A 103 -8.67 -6.38 -11.77
C LEU A 103 -7.54 -6.03 -12.74
N GLU A 104 -7.27 -6.88 -13.74
CA GLU A 104 -6.35 -6.56 -14.85
C GLU A 104 -6.76 -5.26 -15.56
N CYS A 105 -8.05 -5.10 -15.87
CA CYS A 105 -8.56 -3.87 -16.50
C CYS A 105 -8.39 -2.64 -15.62
N ILE A 106 -8.56 -2.76 -14.30
CA ILE A 106 -8.33 -1.68 -13.32
C ILE A 106 -6.85 -1.28 -13.34
N VAL A 107 -5.94 -2.25 -13.24
CA VAL A 107 -4.48 -2.01 -13.29
C VAL A 107 -4.11 -1.32 -14.60
N ASP A 108 -4.57 -1.83 -15.74
CA ASP A 108 -4.35 -1.22 -17.05
C ASP A 108 -4.85 0.23 -17.13
N THR A 109 -6.00 0.50 -16.52
CA THR A 109 -6.60 1.84 -16.50
C THR A 109 -5.76 2.77 -15.60
N CYS A 110 -5.31 2.27 -14.45
CA CYS A 110 -4.43 2.98 -13.54
C CYS A 110 -3.06 3.28 -14.15
N VAL A 111 -2.44 2.31 -14.83
CA VAL A 111 -1.14 2.49 -15.49
C VAL A 111 -1.20 3.53 -16.61
N LYS A 112 -2.33 3.64 -17.32
CA LYS A 112 -2.54 4.66 -18.35
C LYS A 112 -2.72 6.08 -17.79
N SER A 113 -2.95 6.23 -16.49
CA SER A 113 -3.20 7.51 -15.81
C SER A 113 -2.31 7.63 -14.58
N GLU A 114 -1.22 8.42 -14.66
CA GLU A 114 -0.27 8.59 -13.55
C GLU A 114 -0.95 8.89 -12.20
N ALA A 115 -2.04 9.68 -12.17
CA ALA A 115 -2.82 9.97 -10.97
C ALA A 115 -3.57 8.74 -10.40
N SER A 116 -4.05 7.87 -11.28
CA SER A 116 -4.76 6.64 -10.89
C SER A 116 -3.78 5.53 -10.46
N LEU A 117 -2.54 5.56 -10.94
CA LEU A 117 -1.47 4.66 -10.49
C LEU A 117 -1.07 4.96 -9.03
N ASP A 118 -0.87 6.22 -8.68
CA ASP A 118 -0.60 6.64 -7.30
C ASP A 118 -1.74 6.22 -6.36
N SER A 119 -2.98 6.37 -6.82
CA SER A 119 -4.17 5.88 -6.11
C SER A 119 -4.12 4.37 -5.88
N LEU A 120 -3.79 3.58 -6.90
CA LEU A 120 -3.68 2.13 -6.77
C LEU A 120 -2.58 1.70 -5.79
N VAL A 121 -1.40 2.33 -5.88
CA VAL A 121 -0.28 2.07 -4.96
C VAL A 121 -0.69 2.38 -3.52
N LYS A 122 -1.36 3.51 -3.30
CA LYS A 122 -1.85 3.92 -1.99
C LYS A 122 -2.90 2.94 -1.43
N VAL A 123 -3.87 2.56 -2.25
CA VAL A 123 -4.92 1.57 -1.92
C VAL A 123 -4.30 0.22 -1.56
N CYS A 124 -3.32 -0.25 -2.33
CA CYS A 124 -2.66 -1.52 -2.08
C CYS A 124 -1.74 -1.47 -0.85
N GLY A 125 -1.13 -0.32 -0.57
CA GLY A 125 -0.36 -0.10 0.66
C GLY A 125 -1.23 -0.06 1.92
N GLU A 126 -2.45 0.49 1.82
CA GLU A 126 -3.40 0.61 2.92
C GLU A 126 -4.23 -0.67 3.15
N SER A 127 -4.52 -1.46 2.10
CA SER A 127 -5.38 -2.66 2.13
C SER A 127 -4.61 -3.99 2.21
N CYS A 128 -3.63 -4.08 3.13
CA CYS A 128 -2.78 -5.26 3.33
C CYS A 128 -3.51 -6.52 3.88
N GLU A 129 -4.84 -6.50 4.03
CA GLU A 129 -5.61 -7.67 4.49
C GLU A 129 -6.16 -8.53 3.34
N ASN A 130 -6.18 -8.03 2.10
CA ASN A 130 -6.73 -8.76 0.94
C ASN A 130 -5.65 -9.46 0.11
N SER A 131 -5.34 -10.70 0.49
CA SER A 131 -4.39 -11.63 -0.16
C SER A 131 -4.59 -11.83 -1.67
N ILE A 132 -5.78 -11.56 -2.22
CA ILE A 132 -6.10 -11.78 -3.65
C ILE A 132 -5.49 -10.67 -4.53
N VAL A 133 -5.48 -9.43 -4.04
CA VAL A 133 -5.01 -8.26 -4.80
C VAL A 133 -3.50 -8.30 -4.96
N VAL A 134 -2.80 -8.72 -3.91
CA VAL A 134 -1.34 -8.95 -3.93
C VAL A 134 -0.99 -10.04 -4.94
N HIS A 135 -1.70 -11.17 -4.95
CA HIS A 135 -1.41 -12.28 -5.84
C HIS A 135 -1.69 -11.97 -7.32
N THR A 136 -2.72 -11.16 -7.63
CA THR A 136 -3.01 -10.76 -9.02
C THR A 136 -2.09 -9.62 -9.49
N LEU A 137 -1.69 -8.70 -8.62
CA LEU A 137 -0.65 -7.71 -8.94
C LEU A 137 0.71 -8.39 -9.19
N GLU A 138 1.01 -9.46 -8.44
CA GLU A 138 2.19 -10.30 -8.66
C GLU A 138 2.19 -10.97 -10.04
N GLU A 139 1.07 -11.52 -10.50
CA GLU A 139 0.94 -12.12 -11.85
C GLU A 139 1.08 -11.09 -12.98
N ILE A 140 0.56 -9.87 -12.79
CA ILE A 140 0.62 -8.79 -13.77
C ILE A 140 2.04 -8.20 -13.87
N LEU A 141 2.73 -8.05 -12.73
CA LEU A 141 4.13 -7.60 -12.70
C LEU A 141 5.08 -8.63 -13.36
N ASP A 142 4.78 -9.92 -13.23
CA ASP A 142 5.50 -11.01 -13.91
C ASP A 142 5.33 -10.95 -15.44
N HIS A 143 4.13 -10.59 -15.93
CA HIS A 143 3.86 -10.42 -17.37
C HIS A 143 4.56 -9.20 -17.99
N LEU A 144 4.97 -8.22 -17.19
CA LEU A 144 5.67 -7.01 -17.65
C LEU A 144 7.19 -7.17 -17.77
N GLY A 145 7.73 -8.38 -17.52
CA GLY A 145 9.14 -8.69 -17.79
C GLY A 145 10.14 -7.97 -16.89
N VAL A 146 9.69 -7.43 -15.76
CA VAL A 146 10.58 -6.95 -14.70
C VAL A 146 11.15 -8.21 -14.04
N SER A 147 12.45 -8.49 -14.22
CA SER A 147 13.12 -9.61 -13.55
C SER A 147 13.07 -9.41 -12.04
N SER A 148 12.08 -10.04 -11.41
CA SER A 148 11.34 -9.53 -10.27
C SER A 148 11.81 -10.07 -8.92
N GLU A 149 12.57 -11.16 -8.84
CA GLU A 149 12.77 -11.80 -7.53
C GLU A 149 13.50 -10.93 -6.50
N ASP A 150 14.56 -10.21 -6.88
CA ASP A 150 15.33 -9.41 -5.90
C ASP A 150 14.62 -8.09 -5.55
N CYS A 151 14.07 -7.37 -6.53
CA CYS A 151 13.25 -6.18 -6.27
C CYS A 151 11.98 -6.51 -5.46
N ARG A 152 11.35 -7.67 -5.72
CA ARG A 152 10.16 -8.12 -4.99
C ARG A 152 10.47 -8.40 -3.54
N LEU A 153 11.59 -9.08 -3.26
CA LEU A 153 12.01 -9.35 -1.89
C LEU A 153 12.37 -8.06 -1.14
N GLU A 154 12.99 -7.10 -1.82
CA GLU A 154 13.33 -5.80 -1.24
C GLU A 154 12.07 -5.00 -0.87
N SER A 155 11.12 -4.87 -1.80
CA SER A 155 9.85 -4.19 -1.53
C SER A 155 9.01 -4.91 -0.46
N GLN A 156 8.96 -6.25 -0.48
CA GLN A 156 8.26 -7.03 0.55
C GLN A 156 8.90 -6.86 1.93
N ALA A 157 10.23 -6.81 2.00
CA ALA A 157 10.96 -6.52 3.23
C ALA A 157 10.70 -5.09 3.72
N GLU A 158 10.68 -4.11 2.83
CA GLU A 158 10.42 -2.70 3.18
C GLU A 158 8.98 -2.48 3.69
N ILE A 159 8.00 -3.13 3.07
CA ILE A 159 6.60 -3.11 3.52
C ILE A 159 6.49 -3.75 4.90
N LEU A 160 7.10 -4.92 5.08
CA LEU A 160 7.13 -5.60 6.38
C LEU A 160 7.77 -4.71 7.45
N LEU A 161 8.88 -4.04 7.13
CA LEU A 161 9.55 -3.10 8.03
C LEU A 161 8.62 -1.96 8.44
N THR A 162 7.94 -1.35 7.47
CA THR A 162 7.00 -0.25 7.69
C THR A 162 5.87 -0.68 8.63
N ILE A 163 5.27 -1.85 8.41
CA ILE A 163 4.21 -2.40 9.26
C ILE A 163 4.72 -2.60 10.69
N LEU A 164 5.89 -3.19 10.87
CA LEU A 164 6.49 -3.42 12.19
C LEU A 164 6.78 -2.10 12.91
N THR A 165 7.37 -1.12 12.22
CA THR A 165 7.69 0.21 12.77
C THR A 165 6.42 0.98 13.15
N SER A 166 5.40 1.00 12.30
CA SER A 166 4.13 1.67 12.60
C SER A 166 3.44 1.02 13.80
N GLN A 167 3.34 -0.31 13.84
CA GLN A 167 2.71 -1.00 14.97
C GLN A 167 3.46 -0.79 16.29
N TYR A 168 4.79 -0.68 16.24
CA TYR A 168 5.59 -0.35 17.42
C TYR A 168 5.23 1.02 17.98
N GLN A 169 5.14 2.05 17.12
CA GLN A 169 4.82 3.43 17.52
C GLN A 169 3.46 3.57 18.19
N TYR A 170 2.48 2.72 17.84
CA TYR A 170 1.15 2.72 18.44
C TYR A 170 0.99 1.76 19.62
N SER A 171 2.01 0.93 19.91
CA SER A 171 1.95 -0.03 20.99
C SER A 171 2.42 0.58 22.32
N ASN A 172 1.47 0.94 23.19
CA ASN A 172 1.78 1.29 24.59
C ASN A 172 2.14 0.06 25.46
N ASN A 173 2.03 -1.14 24.89
CA ASN A 173 2.24 -2.41 25.59
C ASN A 173 3.25 -3.27 24.81
N LYS A 174 4.44 -3.41 25.40
CA LYS A 174 5.57 -4.16 24.84
C LYS A 174 5.28 -5.65 24.65
N GLU A 175 4.55 -6.28 25.57
CA GLU A 175 4.16 -7.70 25.45
C GLU A 175 3.20 -7.92 24.29
N ARG A 176 2.22 -7.02 24.11
CA ARG A 176 1.28 -7.10 22.99
C ARG A 176 1.98 -6.95 21.64
N TYR A 177 2.94 -6.03 21.55
CA TYR A 177 3.77 -5.88 20.36
C TYR A 177 4.64 -7.12 20.11
N GLN A 178 5.28 -7.68 21.14
CA GLN A 178 6.07 -8.90 21.01
C GLN A 178 5.24 -10.10 20.53
N LEU A 179 4.00 -10.25 21.02
CA LEU A 179 3.07 -11.28 20.54
C LEU A 179 2.67 -11.06 19.08
N PHE A 180 2.47 -9.82 18.66
CA PHE A 180 2.21 -9.46 17.26
C PHE A 180 3.39 -9.81 16.36
N VAL A 181 4.60 -9.36 16.70
CA VAL A 181 5.83 -9.68 15.95
C VAL A 181 6.03 -11.18 15.87
N SER A 182 5.88 -11.89 16.99
CA SER A 182 5.99 -13.36 17.04
C SER A 182 4.98 -14.05 16.12
N GLY A 183 3.75 -13.52 16.03
CA GLY A 183 2.73 -14.01 15.12
C GLY A 183 3.11 -13.82 13.65
N VAL A 184 3.61 -12.63 13.29
CA VAL A 184 4.09 -12.31 11.94
C VAL A 184 5.29 -13.18 11.54
N LEU A 185 6.29 -13.32 12.43
CA LEU A 185 7.47 -14.17 12.19
C LEU A 185 7.08 -15.64 12.04
N LYS A 186 6.20 -16.16 12.89
CA LYS A 186 5.71 -17.54 12.79
C LYS A 186 4.95 -17.77 11.48
N HIS A 187 4.17 -16.80 11.04
CA HIS A 187 3.47 -16.88 9.76
C HIS A 187 4.46 -16.89 8.59
N LEU A 188 5.39 -15.92 8.52
CA LEU A 188 6.39 -15.83 7.45
C LEU A 188 7.28 -17.07 7.38
N THR A 189 7.77 -17.56 8.52
CA THR A 189 8.64 -18.75 8.57
C THR A 189 7.93 -20.05 8.17
N SER A 190 6.59 -20.05 8.11
CA SER A 190 5.78 -21.16 7.61
C SER A 190 5.68 -21.20 6.08
N HIS A 191 6.08 -20.12 5.39
CA HIS A 191 6.11 -20.03 3.92
C HIS A 191 7.55 -20.15 3.38
N SER A 192 7.69 -20.71 2.17
CA SER A 192 9.00 -20.89 1.52
C SER A 192 9.72 -19.56 1.29
N ASP A 193 8.97 -18.51 0.96
CA ASP A 193 9.51 -17.20 0.60
C ASP A 193 9.68 -16.28 1.82
N GLY A 194 9.00 -16.56 2.93
CA GLY A 194 9.07 -15.72 4.12
C GLY A 194 10.48 -15.66 4.72
N TRP A 195 11.29 -16.72 4.59
CA TRP A 195 12.71 -16.69 4.98
C TRP A 195 13.56 -15.78 4.09
N ARG A 196 13.22 -15.66 2.80
CA ARG A 196 13.91 -14.76 1.87
C ARG A 196 13.58 -13.31 2.20
N ILE A 197 12.32 -13.01 2.52
CA ILE A 197 11.87 -11.69 2.96
C ILE A 197 12.54 -11.30 4.28
N LEU A 198 12.56 -12.20 5.27
CA LEU A 198 13.24 -11.94 6.55
C LEU A 198 14.74 -11.73 6.37
N ARG A 199 15.39 -12.48 5.47
CA ARG A 199 16.79 -12.26 5.13
C ARG A 199 17.03 -10.89 4.49
N GLN A 200 16.16 -10.49 3.56
CA GLN A 200 16.27 -9.18 2.91
C GLN A 200 16.04 -8.04 3.90
N LEU A 201 15.07 -8.19 4.82
CA LEU A 201 14.82 -7.26 5.93
C LEU A 201 16.07 -7.07 6.82
N MET A 202 16.81 -8.15 7.08
CA MET A 202 18.08 -8.09 7.83
C MET A 202 19.16 -7.33 7.08
N CYS A 203 19.24 -7.49 5.76
CA CYS A 203 20.24 -6.84 4.91
C CYS A 203 19.97 -5.34 4.76
N THR A 204 18.71 -4.93 4.51
CA THR A 204 18.33 -3.51 4.38
C THR A 204 18.57 -2.73 5.67
N GLY A 205 18.42 -3.37 6.84
CA GLY A 205 18.74 -2.78 8.14
C GLY A 205 20.22 -2.52 8.40
N GLN A 206 21.13 -3.22 7.71
CA GLN A 206 22.59 -3.09 7.90
C GLN A 206 23.24 -2.06 6.97
N GLU A 207 22.71 -1.87 5.76
CA GLU A 207 23.22 -0.87 4.80
C GLU A 207 23.06 0.57 5.33
N GLY A 208 22.01 0.80 6.13
CA GLY A 208 21.81 2.06 6.87
C GLY A 208 22.87 2.35 7.93
N LYS A 209 23.61 1.34 8.45
CA LYS A 209 24.75 1.54 9.36
C LYS A 209 26.01 1.94 8.62
N CYS A 210 26.32 1.25 7.51
CA CYS A 210 27.54 1.51 6.73
C CYS A 210 27.58 2.94 6.17
N LEU A 211 26.42 3.50 5.78
CA LEU A 211 26.28 4.88 5.32
C LEU A 211 26.29 5.94 6.44
N LYS A 212 25.97 5.55 7.69
CA LYS A 212 26.00 6.46 8.86
C LYS A 212 27.38 6.49 9.52
N GLU A 213 28.11 5.38 9.53
CA GLU A 213 29.51 5.33 10.02
C GLU A 213 30.47 6.01 9.04
N THR A 214 30.27 5.89 7.72
CA THR A 214 31.11 6.59 6.73
C THR A 214 30.96 8.11 6.74
N LYS A 215 29.80 8.66 7.16
CA LYS A 215 29.62 10.12 7.32
C LYS A 215 30.10 10.67 8.66
N SER A 216 30.35 9.81 9.65
CA SER A 216 30.90 10.20 10.96
C SER A 216 32.40 9.90 11.10
N GLU A 217 32.95 8.94 10.34
CA GLU A 217 34.36 8.54 10.40
C GLU A 217 35.24 9.08 9.26
N GLU A 218 34.70 9.90 8.34
CA GLU A 218 35.52 10.65 7.37
C GLU A 218 36.37 11.79 8.00
N SER A 219 36.48 11.83 9.33
CA SER A 219 37.42 12.70 10.04
C SER A 219 38.54 11.98 10.80
N LEU A 220 38.52 10.65 10.99
CA LEU A 220 39.52 9.98 11.83
C LEU A 220 39.77 8.50 11.49
N LEU A 221 40.22 8.12 10.28
CA LEU A 221 41.05 6.91 10.13
C LEU A 221 41.84 6.87 8.81
N THR A 222 42.96 7.57 8.78
CA THR A 222 44.14 7.06 8.08
C THR A 222 44.81 6.01 8.98
N ARG A 223 45.23 4.90 8.37
CA ARG A 223 46.32 4.00 8.83
C ARG A 223 46.00 2.68 9.56
N LYS A 224 44.87 1.99 9.29
CA LYS A 224 44.77 0.58 9.72
C LYS A 224 44.01 -0.39 8.82
N GLU A 225 43.88 -0.10 7.53
CA GLU A 225 43.52 -1.10 6.52
C GLU A 225 44.76 -1.59 5.79
N ARG A 226 45.37 -2.63 6.36
CA ARG A 226 46.22 -3.60 5.67
C ARG A 226 46.50 -4.68 6.71
N HIS A 227 45.68 -5.73 6.72
CA HIS A 227 45.84 -7.04 7.35
C HIS A 227 44.48 -7.50 7.87
N LEU A 228 43.60 -7.96 6.96
CA LEU A 228 42.54 -8.96 7.22
C LEU A 228 41.71 -9.28 5.96
N THR A 229 42.20 -9.02 4.75
CA THR A 229 41.70 -9.68 3.54
C THR A 229 42.40 -11.02 3.38
N HIS A 230 41.86 -12.07 4.00
CA HIS A 230 41.83 -13.45 3.51
C HIS A 230 41.53 -14.42 4.67
N SER A 231 40.26 -14.82 4.79
CA SER A 231 39.91 -16.13 5.29
C SER A 231 38.58 -16.55 4.68
N ASN A 232 38.62 -17.67 3.97
CA ASN A 232 37.49 -18.48 3.52
C ASN A 232 36.30 -18.46 4.50
N VAL A 233 35.12 -18.18 3.98
CA VAL A 233 33.86 -18.52 4.65
C VAL A 233 33.24 -19.68 3.88
N ASP A 234 33.34 -20.86 4.48
CA ASP A 234 32.69 -22.09 4.07
C ASP A 234 31.17 -21.90 4.06
N SER A 235 30.53 -22.24 2.95
CA SER A 235 29.10 -22.09 2.72
C SER A 235 28.30 -23.22 3.39
N ARG A 236 28.05 -23.09 4.68
CA ARG A 236 26.89 -23.68 5.36
C ARG A 236 26.36 -22.66 6.35
N THR A 237 25.51 -21.75 5.86
CA THR A 237 24.79 -20.82 6.73
C THR A 237 23.72 -21.62 7.46
N GLU A 238 24.00 -21.95 8.72
CA GLU A 238 22.98 -22.45 9.64
C GLU A 238 21.82 -21.44 9.69
N ARG A 239 20.59 -21.95 9.58
CA ARG A 239 19.41 -21.09 9.70
C ARG A 239 19.37 -20.52 11.12
N PRO A 240 19.31 -19.20 11.30
CA PRO A 240 19.17 -18.62 12.63
C PRO A 240 17.88 -19.14 13.28
N SER A 241 17.93 -19.36 14.58
CA SER A 241 16.75 -19.78 15.33
C SER A 241 15.71 -18.65 15.38
N LEU A 242 14.46 -19.00 15.67
CA LEU A 242 13.39 -18.01 15.83
C LEU A 242 13.72 -17.00 16.95
N GLU A 243 14.43 -17.44 17.98
CA GLU A 243 14.90 -16.59 19.09
C GLU A 243 15.95 -15.59 18.61
N ASP A 244 16.91 -16.01 17.77
CA ASP A 244 17.93 -15.12 17.18
C ASP A 244 17.29 -14.02 16.32
N VAL A 245 16.28 -14.38 15.52
CA VAL A 245 15.55 -13.40 14.68
C VAL A 245 14.76 -12.42 15.54
N GLN A 246 14.12 -12.91 16.61
CA GLN A 246 13.32 -12.09 17.51
C GLN A 246 14.18 -11.10 18.32
N GLU A 247 15.32 -11.54 18.84
CA GLU A 247 16.27 -10.66 19.56
C GLU A 247 16.80 -9.55 18.67
N MET A 248 17.17 -9.88 17.43
CA MET A 248 17.71 -8.92 16.48
C MET A 248 16.66 -7.90 16.00
N VAL A 249 15.41 -8.31 15.78
CA VAL A 249 14.30 -7.37 15.47
C VAL A 249 14.06 -6.41 16.65
N ASN A 250 14.05 -6.94 17.89
CA ASN A 250 13.89 -6.12 19.09
C ASN A 250 15.05 -5.13 19.26
N TRP A 251 16.28 -5.57 19.02
CA TRP A 251 17.47 -4.73 19.06
C TRP A 251 17.41 -3.61 18.01
N TRP A 252 17.07 -3.94 16.75
CA TRP A 252 17.00 -2.95 15.66
C TRP A 252 15.93 -1.88 15.88
N VAL A 253 14.75 -2.27 16.38
CA VAL A 253 13.67 -1.34 16.73
C VAL A 253 14.09 -0.38 17.86
N THR A 254 14.93 -0.84 18.79
CA THR A 254 15.40 -0.03 19.92
C THR A 254 16.50 0.96 19.48
N GLU A 255 17.37 0.57 18.54
CA GLU A 255 18.53 1.37 18.13
C GLU A 255 18.22 2.48 17.12
N ASN A 256 17.11 2.38 16.37
CA ASN A 256 16.70 3.36 15.35
C ASN A 256 15.71 4.42 15.86
N GLN A 257 15.53 4.59 17.17
CA GLN A 257 14.70 5.65 17.78
C GLN A 257 15.43 6.98 18.08
N VAL A 258 16.41 7.38 17.25
CA VAL A 258 17.03 8.73 17.31
C VAL A 258 16.66 9.54 16.07
#